data_AF-A0A7Y5R6W6-F1
#
_entry.id   AF-A0A7Y5R6W6-F1
#
_cell.length_a   1.000
_cell.length_b   1.000
_cell.length_c   1.000
_cell.angle_alpha   90.00
_cell.angle_beta   90.00
_cell.angle_gamma   90.00
#
_symmetry.space_group_name_H-M   'P 1'
#
loop_
_entity.id
_entity.type
_entity.pdbx_description
1 polymer ?
#
loop_
_entity_poly.entity_id
_entity_poly.type
_entity_poly.pdbx_seq_one_letter_code
_entity_poly.pdbx_strand_id
1 'polypeptide(L)'
;MAIIALEDVHFNAPHGFYEEEQILGNEFVLDVFVDVRIDAAAEEDDLFQTLNYETLFLLCQAEMRKPARLIENVAQRIVDRIEDHFGQVRGVKLKLRKLHPPLGGRVGSASIEITTGVFDLPSLRTLRILRKLSNNLKELRED
;
A
#
# COMPACT_ATOMS: atom_id res chain seq x y z
N MET A 1 2.31 -18.34 -5.47
CA MET A 1 2.15 -16.88 -5.40
C MET A 1 1.12 -16.56 -4.35
N ALA A 2 1.43 -15.67 -3.42
CA ALA A 2 0.44 -15.12 -2.49
C ALA A 2 0.67 -13.63 -2.30
N ILE A 3 -0.39 -12.92 -1.96
CA ILE A 3 -0.32 -11.51 -1.59
C ILE A 3 -0.55 -11.41 -0.09
N ILE A 4 0.38 -10.74 0.60
CA ILE A 4 0.24 -10.36 2.01
C ILE A 4 0.06 -8.85 2.04
N ALA A 5 -0.98 -8.39 2.73
CA ALA A 5 -1.39 -7.00 2.66
C ALA A 5 -1.72 -6.40 4.03
N LEU A 6 -1.46 -5.09 4.13
CA LEU A 6 -2.06 -4.23 5.14
C LEU A 6 -2.82 -3.14 4.40
N GLU A 7 -4.08 -2.96 4.77
CA GLU A 7 -4.97 -2.00 4.14
C GLU A 7 -5.47 -1.02 5.20
N ASP A 8 -5.69 0.22 4.79
CA ASP A 8 -6.26 1.29 5.63
C ASP A 8 -5.48 1.52 6.94
N VAL A 9 -4.14 1.46 6.87
CA VAL A 9 -3.29 1.69 8.04
C VAL A 9 -3.14 3.19 8.28
N HIS A 10 -3.64 3.65 9.41
CA HIS A 10 -3.53 5.06 9.81
C HIS A 10 -2.23 5.37 10.55
N PHE A 11 -1.56 6.43 10.12
CA PHE A 11 -0.39 6.98 10.79
C PHE A 11 -0.53 8.48 11.01
N ASN A 12 -0.08 8.94 12.19
CA ASN A 12 0.26 10.34 12.43
C ASN A 12 1.77 10.47 12.32
N ALA A 13 2.24 11.25 11.34
CA ALA A 13 3.65 11.32 11.00
C ALA A 13 4.14 12.73 10.64
N PRO A 14 5.41 13.07 10.95
CA PRO A 14 6.00 14.38 10.69
C PRO A 14 6.48 14.52 9.24
N HIS A 15 5.58 14.35 8.27
CA HIS A 15 5.90 14.54 6.86
C HIS A 15 5.17 15.73 6.28
N GLY A 16 5.90 16.54 5.52
CA GLY A 16 5.38 17.76 4.94
C GLY A 16 6.48 18.72 4.51
N PHE A 17 6.15 19.55 3.54
CA PHE A 17 7.07 20.54 3.01
C PHE A 17 7.29 21.68 4.00
N TYR A 18 6.21 22.07 4.70
CA TYR A 18 6.23 23.16 5.68
C TYR A 18 6.81 22.68 7.01
N GLU A 19 7.45 23.59 7.75
CA GLU A 19 8.11 23.26 9.02
C GLU A 19 7.08 22.88 10.10
N GLU A 20 5.94 23.57 10.10
CA GLU A 20 4.81 23.33 10.99
C GLU A 20 4.28 21.90 10.83
N GLU A 21 4.27 21.37 9.60
CA GLU A 21 3.85 19.99 9.30
C GLU A 21 4.80 18.94 9.91
N GLN A 22 6.09 19.25 10.01
CA GLN A 22 7.08 18.36 10.62
C GLN A 22 7.05 18.40 12.14
N ILE A 23 6.49 19.45 12.73
CA ILE A 23 6.33 19.60 14.19
C ILE A 23 4.99 19.00 14.66
N LEU A 24 3.89 19.38 14.01
CA LEU A 24 2.54 18.95 14.39
C LEU A 24 2.20 17.56 13.89
N GLY A 25 2.81 17.15 12.77
CA GLY A 25 2.45 15.93 12.06
C GLY A 25 1.23 16.09 11.16
N ASN A 26 1.03 15.11 10.29
CA ASN A 26 -0.12 14.97 9.42
C ASN A 26 -0.69 13.55 9.51
N GLU A 27 -1.96 13.41 9.10
CA GLU A 27 -2.62 12.11 8.98
C GLU A 27 -2.34 11.48 7.62
N PHE A 28 -1.92 10.22 7.68
CA PHE A 28 -1.65 9.40 6.51
C PHE A 28 -2.41 8.09 6.57
N VAL A 29 -2.78 7.58 5.39
CA VAL A 29 -3.33 6.25 5.22
C VAL A 29 -2.47 5.47 4.25
N LEU A 30 -2.00 4.31 4.70
CA LEU A 30 -1.12 3.44 3.94
C LEU A 30 -1.84 2.14 3.59
N ASP A 31 -1.83 1.79 2.31
CA ASP A 31 -2.07 0.42 1.86
C ASP A 31 -0.76 -0.15 1.32
N VAL A 32 -0.41 -1.37 1.69
CA VAL A 32 0.75 -2.09 1.18
C VAL A 32 0.38 -3.53 0.88
N PHE A 33 0.74 -3.98 -0.32
CA PHE A 33 0.53 -5.33 -0.83
C PHE A 33 1.89 -5.87 -1.25
N VAL A 34 2.25 -7.03 -0.73
CA VAL A 34 3.54 -7.66 -1.01
C VAL A 34 3.30 -8.99 -1.68
N ASP A 35 3.83 -9.13 -2.89
CA ASP A 35 3.83 -10.40 -3.61
C ASP A 35 5.00 -11.27 -3.13
N VAL A 36 4.68 -12.45 -2.62
CA VAL A 36 5.65 -13.42 -2.08
C VAL A 36 5.53 -14.78 -2.76
N ARG A 37 6.66 -15.48 -2.83
CA ARG A 37 6.66 -16.93 -3.08
C ARG A 37 6.31 -17.66 -1.78
N ILE A 38 5.36 -18.59 -1.86
CA ILE A 38 4.85 -19.39 -0.73
C ILE A 38 5.02 -20.90 -0.99
N ASP A 39 5.79 -21.25 -2.01
CA ASP A 39 6.07 -22.62 -2.43
C ASP A 39 6.67 -23.48 -1.31
N ALA A 40 7.48 -22.92 -0.40
CA ALA A 40 8.00 -23.63 0.77
C ALA A 40 7.15 -23.41 2.05
N ALA A 41 6.54 -22.24 2.21
CA ALA A 41 5.89 -21.82 3.46
C ALA A 41 4.56 -22.52 3.76
N ALA A 42 3.83 -22.95 2.73
CA ALA A 42 2.54 -23.62 2.91
C ALA A 42 2.66 -25.05 3.45
N GLU A 43 3.85 -25.65 3.39
CA GLU A 43 4.09 -27.04 3.82
C GLU A 43 4.48 -27.15 5.30
N GLU A 44 5.05 -26.09 5.91
CA GLU A 44 5.68 -26.18 7.23
C GLU A 44 4.91 -25.48 8.37
N ASP A 45 3.81 -24.75 8.08
CA ASP A 45 3.02 -23.97 9.06
C ASP A 45 3.89 -23.08 9.99
N ASP A 46 5.06 -22.65 9.48
CA ASP A 46 6.03 -21.88 10.25
C ASP A 46 5.85 -20.38 10.01
N LEU A 47 5.28 -19.72 11.01
CA LEU A 47 5.07 -18.28 11.07
C LEU A 47 6.40 -17.49 11.14
N PHE A 48 7.52 -18.14 11.50
CA PHE A 48 8.81 -17.48 11.73
C PHE A 48 9.68 -17.37 10.47
N GLN A 49 9.42 -18.15 9.41
CA GLN A 49 10.08 -18.00 8.10
C GLN A 49 9.23 -17.26 7.06
N THR A 50 8.01 -16.86 7.43
CA THR A 50 7.08 -16.17 6.55
C THR A 50 7.09 -14.67 6.81
N LEU A 51 6.81 -13.91 5.75
CA LEU A 51 6.52 -12.49 5.86
C LEU A 51 5.24 -12.35 6.71
N ASN A 52 5.37 -12.13 8.02
CA ASN A 52 4.24 -11.82 8.88
C ASN A 52 3.85 -10.34 8.68
N TYR A 53 2.54 -10.09 8.58
CA TYR A 53 1.95 -8.76 8.50
C TYR A 53 2.34 -7.86 9.69
N GLU A 54 2.66 -8.43 10.86
CA GLU A 54 3.20 -7.67 12.00
C GLU A 54 4.56 -7.05 11.66
N THR A 55 5.50 -7.83 11.12
CA THR A 55 6.80 -7.33 10.67
C THR A 55 6.62 -6.27 9.58
N LEU A 56 5.72 -6.50 8.62
CA LEU A 56 5.39 -5.53 7.59
C LEU A 56 4.90 -4.20 8.19
N PHE A 57 3.99 -4.25 9.18
CA PHE A 57 3.50 -3.07 9.88
C PHE A 57 4.63 -2.33 10.61
N LEU A 58 5.51 -3.06 11.30
CA LEU A 58 6.63 -2.47 12.03
C LEU A 58 7.64 -1.79 11.10
N LEU A 59 7.94 -2.37 9.93
CA LEU A 59 8.78 -1.73 8.92
C LEU A 59 8.15 -0.43 8.40
N CYS A 60 6.84 -0.46 8.08
CA CYS A 60 6.11 0.73 7.66
C CYS A 60 6.12 1.80 8.76
N GLN A 61 5.80 1.43 9.99
CA GLN A 61 5.79 2.34 11.14
C GLN A 61 7.16 2.98 11.39
N ALA A 62 8.25 2.22 11.24
CA ALA A 62 9.60 2.73 11.41
C ALA A 62 9.94 3.83 10.38
N GLU A 63 9.56 3.65 9.12
CA GLU A 63 9.81 4.66 8.07
C GLU A 63 8.88 5.87 8.19
N MET A 64 7.62 5.67 8.62
CA MET A 64 6.66 6.76 8.87
C MET A 64 7.10 7.66 10.04
N ARG A 65 7.90 7.16 10.99
CA ARG A 65 8.43 7.99 12.09
C ARG A 65 9.58 8.92 11.67
N LYS A 66 10.21 8.69 10.51
CA LYS A 66 11.38 9.47 10.05
C LYS A 66 10.91 10.67 9.22
N PRO A 67 11.07 11.93 9.69
CA PRO A 67 10.58 13.10 8.98
C PRO A 67 11.02 13.15 7.51
N ALA A 68 10.16 13.68 6.66
CA ALA A 68 10.41 13.80 5.22
C ALA A 68 9.63 14.97 4.65
N ARG A 69 10.19 15.65 3.66
CA ARG A 69 9.51 16.76 2.98
C ARG A 69 8.46 16.29 1.96
N LEU A 70 8.68 15.11 1.38
CA LEU A 70 7.94 14.57 0.25
C LEU A 70 7.40 13.18 0.61
N ILE A 71 6.14 12.92 0.27
CA ILE A 71 5.51 11.60 0.50
C ILE A 71 6.08 10.52 -0.42
N GLU A 72 6.62 10.94 -1.57
CA GLU A 72 7.35 10.11 -2.52
C GLU A 72 8.58 9.47 -1.87
N ASN A 73 9.33 10.27 -1.09
CA ASN A 73 10.50 9.76 -0.37
C ASN A 73 10.10 8.72 0.69
N VAL A 74 9.03 8.99 1.43
CA VAL A 74 8.52 8.07 2.46
C VAL A 74 8.07 6.75 1.83
N ALA A 75 7.26 6.83 0.77
CA ALA A 75 6.77 5.66 0.03
C ALA A 75 7.93 4.83 -0.52
N GLN A 76 8.95 5.46 -1.12
CA GLN A 76 10.12 4.75 -1.63
C GLN A 76 10.91 4.07 -0.52
N ARG A 77 11.18 4.76 0.60
CA ARG A 77 11.89 4.14 1.75
C ARG A 77 11.16 2.92 2.29
N ILE A 78 9.82 2.94 2.34
CA ILE A 78 9.04 1.78 2.79
C ILE A 78 9.21 0.62 1.80
N VAL A 79 9.09 0.87 0.49
CA VAL A 79 9.28 -0.15 -0.54
C VAL A 79 10.67 -0.76 -0.45
N ASP A 80 11.72 0.07 -0.45
CA ASP A 80 13.11 -0.38 -0.36
C ASP A 80 13.33 -1.22 0.91
N ARG A 81 12.79 -0.75 2.05
CA ARG A 81 12.92 -1.44 3.33
C ARG A 81 12.25 -2.82 3.34
N ILE A 82 11.12 -2.97 2.66
CA ILE A 82 10.42 -4.25 2.54
C ILE A 82 11.21 -5.21 1.66
N GLU A 83 11.67 -4.74 0.48
CA GLU A 83 12.45 -5.57 -0.45
C GLU A 83 13.79 -6.02 0.16
N ASP A 84 14.47 -5.14 0.89
CA ASP A 84 15.73 -5.45 1.58
C ASP A 84 15.55 -6.43 2.75
N HIS A 85 14.38 -6.44 3.40
CA HIS A 85 14.15 -7.26 4.59
C HIS A 85 13.74 -8.69 4.26
N PHE A 86 13.07 -8.91 3.13
CA PHE A 86 12.46 -10.19 2.77
C PHE A 86 12.99 -10.73 1.44
N GLY A 87 13.84 -11.75 1.49
CA GLY A 87 14.41 -12.39 0.29
C GLY A 87 13.39 -13.11 -0.62
N GLN A 88 12.16 -13.35 -0.16
CA GLN A 88 11.09 -14.00 -0.92
C GLN A 88 10.12 -13.04 -1.62
N VAL A 89 10.34 -11.73 -1.51
CA VAL A 89 9.52 -10.71 -2.16
C VAL A 89 9.78 -10.68 -3.65
N ARG A 90 8.72 -10.68 -4.44
CA ARG A 90 8.75 -10.56 -5.90
C ARG A 90 8.28 -9.20 -6.40
N GLY A 91 7.56 -8.47 -5.55
CA GLY A 91 7.08 -7.13 -5.83
C GLY A 91 6.34 -6.53 -4.65
N VAL A 92 6.31 -5.21 -4.59
CA VAL A 92 5.58 -4.42 -3.59
C VAL A 92 4.69 -3.42 -4.33
N LYS A 93 3.42 -3.37 -3.95
CA LYS A 93 2.50 -2.32 -4.33
C LYS A 93 2.16 -1.53 -3.08
N LEU A 94 2.50 -0.25 -3.08
CA LEU A 94 2.29 0.63 -1.92
C LEU A 94 1.54 1.87 -2.36
N LYS A 95 0.51 2.25 -1.60
CA LYS A 95 -0.22 3.50 -1.77
C LYS A 95 -0.22 4.26 -0.45
N LEU A 96 0.37 5.46 -0.48
CA LEU A 96 0.40 6.37 0.66
C LEU A 96 -0.46 7.59 0.37
N ARG A 97 -1.46 7.83 1.21
CA ARG A 97 -2.35 8.99 1.15
C ARG A 97 -2.01 9.95 2.27
N LYS A 98 -1.90 11.25 1.96
CA LYS A 98 -1.96 12.35 2.92
C LYS A 98 -3.39 12.88 2.98
N LEU A 99 -4.02 12.81 4.14
CA LEU A 99 -5.38 13.30 4.32
C LEU A 99 -5.38 14.82 4.46
N HIS A 100 -6.45 15.46 3.95
CA HIS A 100 -6.71 16.90 4.11
C HIS A 100 -5.51 17.83 3.84
N PRO A 101 -4.80 17.68 2.70
CA PRO A 101 -3.61 18.49 2.44
C PRO A 101 -3.95 19.99 2.32
N PRO A 102 -3.10 20.90 2.83
CA PRO A 102 -3.37 22.34 2.86
C PRO A 102 -3.14 23.00 1.48
N LEU A 103 -4.01 22.73 0.52
CA LEU A 103 -3.90 23.21 -0.87
C LEU A 103 -4.74 24.47 -1.17
N GLY A 104 -5.22 25.17 -0.13
CA GLY A 104 -6.08 26.36 -0.29
C GLY A 104 -7.54 26.08 -0.67
N GLY A 105 -7.93 24.80 -0.78
CA GLY A 105 -9.31 24.35 -1.00
C GLY A 105 -9.58 23.02 -0.30
N ARG A 106 -10.86 22.58 -0.27
CA ARG A 106 -11.24 21.32 0.36
C ARG A 106 -10.81 20.13 -0.51
N VAL A 107 -9.72 19.48 -0.14
CA VAL A 107 -9.23 18.23 -0.75
C VAL A 107 -9.35 17.10 0.25
N GLY A 108 -9.89 15.95 -0.18
CA GLY A 108 -10.03 14.77 0.69
C GLY A 108 -8.68 14.15 1.02
N SER A 109 -7.88 13.85 -0.01
CA SER A 109 -6.50 13.39 0.15
C SER A 109 -5.68 13.65 -1.12
N ALA A 110 -4.36 13.67 -0.96
CA ALA A 110 -3.39 13.51 -2.04
C ALA A 110 -2.66 12.17 -1.85
N SER A 111 -2.24 11.50 -2.93
CA SER A 111 -1.63 10.17 -2.79
C SER A 111 -0.53 9.89 -3.80
N ILE A 112 0.43 9.07 -3.38
CA ILE A 112 1.42 8.43 -4.24
C ILE A 112 1.20 6.91 -4.24
N GLU A 113 1.39 6.28 -5.40
CA GLU A 113 1.36 4.82 -5.55
C GLU A 113 2.65 4.36 -6.24
N ILE A 114 3.34 3.40 -5.63
CA ILE A 114 4.54 2.77 -6.16
C ILE A 114 4.23 1.29 -6.39
N THR A 115 4.70 0.72 -7.49
CA THR A 115 4.56 -0.71 -7.77
C THR A 115 5.89 -1.22 -8.32
N THR A 116 6.48 -2.18 -7.62
CA THR A 116 7.66 -2.95 -8.04
C THR A 116 7.24 -4.37 -8.39
N GLY A 117 7.88 -5.00 -9.38
CA GLY A 117 7.48 -6.34 -9.83
C GLY A 117 6.17 -6.38 -10.64
N VAL A 118 5.61 -7.58 -10.80
CA VAL A 118 4.42 -7.82 -11.65
C VAL A 118 3.23 -8.16 -10.76
N PHE A 119 2.31 -7.21 -10.61
CA PHE A 119 1.02 -7.42 -9.97
C PHE A 119 -0.04 -7.65 -11.04
N ASP A 120 -0.45 -8.92 -11.25
CA ASP A 120 -1.62 -9.27 -12.06
C ASP A 120 -2.91 -8.93 -11.32
N LEU A 121 -3.11 -7.64 -11.04
CA LEU A 121 -4.41 -7.13 -10.65
C LEU A 121 -5.10 -6.64 -11.92
N PRO A 122 -6.31 -7.13 -12.26
CA PRO A 122 -7.11 -6.48 -13.28
C PRO A 122 -7.26 -5.02 -12.84
N SER A 123 -6.71 -4.10 -13.63
CA SER A 123 -6.76 -2.67 -13.32
C SER A 123 -8.19 -2.27 -12.92
N LEU A 124 -8.35 -1.23 -12.09
CA LEU A 124 -9.70 -0.74 -11.74
C LEU A 124 -10.56 -0.41 -12.98
N ARG A 125 -9.93 -0.14 -14.13
CA ARG A 125 -10.59 -0.05 -15.44
C ARG A 125 -11.17 -1.40 -15.88
N THR A 126 -10.38 -2.47 -15.79
CA THR A 126 -10.80 -3.85 -16.09
C THR A 126 -11.94 -4.30 -15.17
N LEU A 127 -11.87 -4.03 -13.86
CA LEU A 127 -12.94 -4.40 -12.92
C LEU A 127 -14.24 -3.64 -13.16
N ARG A 128 -14.19 -2.35 -13.55
CA ARG A 128 -15.39 -1.59 -13.95
C ARG A 128 -16.03 -2.15 -15.23
N ILE A 129 -15.21 -2.58 -16.20
CA ILE A 129 -15.69 -3.22 -17.42
C ILE A 129 -16.35 -4.56 -17.10
N LEU A 130 -15.70 -5.41 -16.30
CA LEU A 130 -16.26 -6.70 -15.89
C LEU A 130 -17.56 -6.57 -15.10
N ARG A 131 -17.67 -5.56 -14.22
CA ARG A 131 -18.91 -5.28 -13.48
C ARG A 131 -20.04 -4.78 -14.38
N LYS A 132 -19.74 -3.94 -15.38
CA LYS A 132 -20.71 -3.52 -16.40
C LYS A 132 -21.18 -4.70 -17.27
N LEU A 133 -20.24 -5.54 -17.73
CA LEU A 133 -20.56 -6.70 -18.55
C LEU A 133 -21.39 -7.75 -17.78
N SER A 134 -21.06 -7.98 -16.51
CA SER A 134 -21.80 -8.88 -15.62
C SER A 134 -23.25 -8.42 -15.40
N ASN A 135 -23.49 -7.12 -15.22
CA ASN A 135 -24.84 -6.57 -15.08
C ASN A 135 -25.66 -6.70 -16.37
N ASN A 136 -25.08 -6.37 -17.53
CA ASN A 136 -25.77 -6.50 -18.82
C ASN A 136 -26.12 -7.97 -19.15
N LEU A 137 -25.26 -8.92 -18.77
CA LEU A 137 -25.54 -10.35 -18.97
C LEU A 137 -26.64 -10.90 -18.06
N LYS A 138 -26.92 -10.25 -16.93
CA LYS A 138 -28.07 -10.60 -16.08
C LYS A 138 -29.37 -10.07 -16.67
N GLU A 139 -29.37 -8.85 -17.20
CA GLU A 139 -30.52 -8.25 -17.87
C GLU A 139 -30.94 -9.06 -19.12
N LEU A 140 -29.98 -9.59 -19.89
CA LEU A 140 -30.24 -10.43 -21.06
C LEU A 140 -30.74 -11.86 -20.74
N ARG A 141 -30.77 -12.26 -19.47
CA ARG A 141 -31.25 -13.59 -19.02
C ARG A 141 -32.62 -13.55 -18.35
N GLU A 142 -33.17 -12.36 -18.13
CA GLU A 142 -34.50 -12.17 -17.54
C GLU A 142 -35.60 -11.83 -18.57
N ASP A 143 -35.26 -11.83 -19.87
CA ASP A 143 -36.18 -11.80 -21.02
C ASP A 143 -36.31 -13.18 -21.67
#